data_AF-A0A402CUK2-F1
#
_entry.id   AF-A0A402CUK2-F1
#
_cell.length_a   1.000
_cell.length_b   1.000
_cell.length_c   1.000
_cell.angle_alpha   90.00
_cell.angle_beta   90.00
_cell.angle_gamma   90.00
#
_symmetry.space_group_name_H-M   'P 1'
#
loop_
_entity.id
_entity.type
_entity.pdbx_description
1 polymer ?
#
loop_
_entity_poly.entity_id
_entity_poly.type
_entity_poly.pdbx_seq_one_letter_code
_entity_poly.pdbx_strand_id
1 'polypeptide(L)'
;MRDRYEQIRPDWRIPDELWARIDLMLPSPQSLRKPHPLGCHRPRVPNRAAMDAIFYVLRTGCQWNALNATDICSASSAHRRFHEWSEAGVFELLWLHGVSDCDALQGIDWRWLAKYRVITKEVRAAKRVLGRRRAHSSQSLHLTTH
;
A
#
# COMPACT_ATOMS: atom_id res chain seq x y z
N MET A 1 12.88 19.47 20.10
CA MET A 1 12.25 18.94 18.86
C MET A 1 13.10 17.85 18.23
N ARG A 2 13.27 16.71 18.91
CA ARG A 2 14.00 15.55 18.38
C ARG A 2 13.62 14.31 19.19
N ASP A 3 12.39 13.81 19.04
CA ASP A 3 11.93 12.61 19.78
C ASP A 3 10.81 11.80 19.07
N ARG A 4 10.45 12.10 17.81
CA ARG A 4 9.36 11.38 17.11
C ARG A 4 9.82 10.33 16.08
N TYR A 5 11.11 10.08 15.97
CA TYR A 5 11.67 9.08 15.05
C TYR A 5 12.38 7.92 15.78
N GLU A 6 12.36 7.90 17.12
CA GLU A 6 13.18 7.00 17.95
C GLU A 6 12.47 5.70 18.36
N GLN A 7 11.34 5.36 17.74
CA GLN A 7 10.64 4.09 17.97
C GLN A 7 10.62 3.21 16.71
N ILE A 8 11.72 3.23 15.94
CA ILE A 8 11.91 2.33 14.81
C ILE A 8 12.27 0.95 15.37
N ARG A 9 11.21 0.17 15.63
CA ARG A 9 11.16 -1.30 15.66
C ARG A 9 11.95 -1.89 14.47
N PRO A 10 12.32 -3.20 14.45
CA PRO A 10 13.20 -3.78 13.42
C PRO A 10 12.84 -3.21 12.06
N ASP A 11 13.77 -2.40 11.58
CA ASP A 11 13.65 -1.31 10.60
C ASP A 11 12.84 -1.59 9.33
N TRP A 12 12.57 -2.86 9.03
CA TRP A 12 11.87 -3.33 7.86
C TRP A 12 10.36 -3.60 8.07
N ARG A 13 9.87 -3.80 9.29
CA ARG A 13 8.46 -4.19 9.52
C ARG A 13 7.50 -3.01 9.37
N ILE A 14 6.35 -3.25 8.74
CA ILE A 14 5.31 -2.22 8.58
C ILE A 14 4.79 -1.81 9.97
N PRO A 15 4.65 -0.52 10.31
CA PRO A 15 4.03 -0.11 11.57
C PRO A 15 2.57 -0.57 11.67
N ASP A 16 2.10 -0.89 12.88
CA ASP A 16 0.76 -1.49 13.06
C ASP A 16 -0.38 -0.56 12.62
N GLU A 17 -0.24 0.74 12.84
CA GLU A 17 -1.19 1.77 12.38
C GLU A 17 -1.27 1.84 10.85
N LEU A 18 -0.13 1.72 10.17
CA LEU A 18 -0.10 1.66 8.71
C LEU A 18 -0.73 0.35 8.23
N TRP A 19 -0.38 -0.77 8.87
CA TRP A 19 -0.95 -2.06 8.55
C TRP A 19 -2.48 -2.09 8.66
N ALA A 20 -3.05 -1.51 9.72
CA ALA A 20 -4.50 -1.47 9.90
C ALA A 20 -5.22 -0.82 8.70
N ARG A 21 -4.59 0.19 8.06
CA ARG A 21 -5.11 0.82 6.84
C ARG A 21 -4.89 -0.05 5.60
N ILE A 22 -3.72 -0.69 5.49
CA ILE A 22 -3.39 -1.60 4.38
C ILE A 22 -4.33 -2.79 4.34
N ASP A 23 -4.60 -3.42 5.49
CA ASP A 23 -5.41 -4.65 5.58
C ASP A 23 -6.83 -4.43 5.06
N LEU A 24 -7.39 -3.23 5.26
CA LEU A 24 -8.70 -2.83 4.72
C LEU A 24 -8.73 -2.71 3.19
N MET A 25 -7.58 -2.53 2.54
CA MET A 25 -7.46 -2.45 1.08
C MET A 25 -7.26 -3.82 0.43
N LEU A 26 -7.01 -4.86 1.24
CA LEU A 26 -6.73 -6.18 0.70
C LEU A 26 -8.01 -6.86 0.21
N PRO A 27 -7.97 -7.53 -0.95
CA PRO A 27 -9.09 -8.34 -1.41
C PRO A 27 -9.39 -9.44 -0.40
N SER A 28 -10.68 -9.72 -0.20
CA SER A 28 -11.14 -10.82 0.64
C SER A 28 -10.44 -12.13 0.23
N PRO A 29 -9.96 -12.95 1.18
CA PRO A 29 -9.35 -14.24 0.88
C PRO A 29 -10.23 -15.16 0.03
N GLN A 30 -11.55 -15.00 0.11
CA GLN A 30 -12.52 -15.78 -0.65
C GLN A 30 -12.64 -15.32 -2.10
N SER A 31 -12.46 -14.02 -2.40
CA SER A 31 -12.62 -13.51 -3.77
C SER A 31 -11.49 -13.97 -4.72
N LEU A 32 -10.34 -14.37 -4.16
CA LEU A 32 -9.17 -14.80 -4.91
C LEU A 32 -9.03 -16.33 -5.02
N ARG A 33 -9.98 -17.12 -4.48
CA ARG A 33 -9.89 -18.58 -4.52
C ARG A 33 -10.86 -19.21 -5.53
N LYS A 34 -10.34 -20.18 -6.29
CA LYS A 34 -11.12 -21.35 -6.71
C LYS A 34 -10.99 -22.43 -5.64
N PRO A 35 -12.09 -23.02 -5.13
CA PRO A 35 -12.00 -24.13 -4.18
C PRO A 35 -11.32 -25.34 -4.85
N HIS A 36 -10.45 -26.03 -4.11
CA HIS A 36 -9.80 -27.25 -4.60
C HIS A 36 -10.53 -28.46 -4.02
N PRO A 37 -10.91 -29.46 -4.85
CA PRO A 37 -11.90 -30.49 -4.51
C PRO A 37 -11.51 -31.39 -3.33
N LEU A 38 -10.21 -31.51 -3.02
CA LEU A 38 -9.72 -32.46 -1.99
C LEU A 38 -9.59 -31.88 -0.57
N GLY A 39 -9.91 -30.60 -0.35
CA GLY A 39 -9.96 -29.98 1.00
C GLY A 39 -8.66 -29.92 1.82
N CYS A 40 -7.61 -30.64 1.41
CA CYS A 40 -6.33 -30.66 2.09
C CYS A 40 -5.46 -29.53 1.56
N HIS A 41 -5.38 -28.42 2.29
CA HIS A 41 -4.42 -27.36 2.00
C HIS A 41 -3.74 -26.93 3.29
N ARG A 42 -2.42 -26.72 3.21
CA ARG A 42 -1.69 -26.02 4.25
C ARG A 42 -2.33 -24.63 4.45
N PRO A 43 -2.54 -24.18 5.71
CA PRO A 43 -3.09 -22.86 5.98
C PRO A 43 -2.31 -21.79 5.23
N ARG A 44 -3.04 -20.83 4.66
CA ARG A 44 -2.46 -19.72 3.91
C ARG A 44 -1.66 -18.84 4.87
N VAL A 45 -0.49 -18.38 4.44
CA VAL A 45 0.31 -17.41 5.20
C VAL A 45 -0.56 -16.19 5.53
N PRO A 46 -0.57 -15.70 6.79
CA PRO A 46 -1.32 -14.52 7.18
C PRO A 46 -1.00 -13.31 6.29
N ASN A 47 -1.99 -12.47 6.00
CA ASN A 47 -1.80 -11.31 5.13
C ASN A 47 -0.68 -10.39 5.63
N ARG A 48 -0.61 -10.14 6.95
CA ARG A 48 0.47 -9.32 7.54
C ARG A 48 1.84 -9.87 7.22
N ALA A 49 2.07 -11.16 7.48
CA ALA A 49 3.35 -11.80 7.24
C ALA A 49 3.73 -11.76 5.76
N ALA A 50 2.77 -11.98 4.85
CA ALA A 50 3.03 -11.89 3.43
C ALA A 50 3.37 -10.45 2.98
N MET A 51 2.66 -9.44 3.49
CA MET A 51 2.95 -8.04 3.16
C MET A 51 4.28 -7.57 3.74
N ASP A 52 4.55 -7.90 5.00
CA ASP A 52 5.83 -7.65 5.68
C ASP A 52 6.99 -8.26 4.88
N ALA A 53 6.85 -9.49 4.38
CA ALA A 53 7.84 -10.16 3.54
C ALA A 53 8.04 -9.50 2.17
N ILE A 54 6.95 -9.09 1.50
CA ILE A 54 7.02 -8.36 0.23
C ILE A 54 7.75 -7.03 0.42
N PHE A 55 7.39 -6.26 1.46
CA PHE A 55 8.04 -4.98 1.76
C PHE A 55 9.52 -5.14 2.09
N TYR A 56 9.89 -6.21 2.81
CA TYR A 56 11.29 -6.54 3.06
C TYR A 56 12.07 -6.72 1.75
N VAL A 57 11.56 -7.53 0.81
CA VAL A 57 12.19 -7.75 -0.50
C VAL A 57 12.30 -6.45 -1.29
N LEU A 58 11.21 -5.67 -1.36
CA LEU A 58 11.18 -4.41 -2.11
C LEU A 58 12.13 -3.34 -1.53
N ARG A 59 12.27 -3.29 -0.20
CA ARG A 59 13.10 -2.29 0.48
C ARG A 59 14.59 -2.63 0.42
N THR A 60 14.93 -3.92 0.51
CA THR A 60 16.32 -4.38 0.49
C THR A 60 16.83 -4.62 -0.93
N GLY A 61 15.93 -4.84 -1.89
CA GLY A 61 16.30 -5.26 -3.25
C GLY A 61 16.86 -6.68 -3.32
N CYS A 62 16.69 -7.49 -2.27
CA CYS A 62 17.22 -8.85 -2.26
C CYS A 62 16.48 -9.76 -3.25
N GLN A 63 17.11 -10.85 -3.66
CA GLN A 63 16.44 -11.87 -4.45
C GLN A 63 15.31 -12.51 -3.64
N TRP A 64 14.20 -12.87 -4.30
CA TRP A 64 13.06 -13.53 -3.63
C TRP A 64 13.48 -14.76 -2.84
N ASN A 65 14.40 -15.59 -3.37
CA ASN A 65 14.88 -16.79 -2.68
C ASN A 65 15.63 -16.48 -1.38
N ALA A 66 16.26 -15.30 -1.27
CA ALA A 66 16.93 -14.88 -0.04
C ALA A 66 15.93 -14.66 1.11
N LEU A 67 14.65 -14.42 0.81
CA LEU A 67 13.60 -14.33 1.82
C LEU A 67 13.44 -15.64 2.62
N ASN A 68 13.78 -16.80 2.05
CA ASN A 68 13.71 -18.08 2.77
C ASN A 68 14.69 -18.18 3.94
N ALA A 69 15.73 -17.33 3.98
CA ALA A 69 16.62 -17.22 5.12
C ALA A 69 16.04 -16.36 6.25
N THR A 70 14.84 -15.79 6.06
CA THR A 70 14.10 -15.06 7.08
C THR A 70 13.00 -15.92 7.70
N ASP A 71 12.61 -15.61 8.93
CA ASP A 71 11.49 -16.28 9.62
C ASP A 71 10.12 -15.66 9.31
N ILE A 72 10.00 -14.82 8.27
CA ILE A 72 8.76 -14.10 7.96
C ILE A 72 7.76 -15.04 7.26
N CYS A 73 8.10 -15.51 6.06
CA CYS A 73 7.40 -16.57 5.33
C CYS A 73 8.25 -17.06 4.14
N SER A 74 7.83 -18.13 3.48
CA SER A 74 8.56 -18.63 2.31
C SER A 74 8.46 -17.69 1.10
N ALA A 75 9.54 -17.65 0.32
CA ALA A 75 9.64 -16.90 -0.93
C ALA A 75 8.48 -17.18 -1.89
N SER A 76 8.12 -18.45 -2.05
CA SER A 76 7.01 -18.86 -2.91
C SER A 76 5.67 -18.32 -2.43
N SER A 77 5.46 -18.25 -1.11
CA SER A 77 4.22 -17.72 -0.53
C SER A 77 4.11 -16.21 -0.72
N ALA A 78 5.20 -15.49 -0.49
CA ALA A 78 5.27 -14.04 -0.70
C ALA A 78 5.11 -13.66 -2.17
N HIS A 79 5.85 -14.33 -3.08
CA HIS A 79 5.79 -14.07 -4.52
C HIS A 79 4.40 -14.34 -5.11
N ARG A 80 3.75 -15.45 -4.72
CA ARG A 80 2.36 -15.72 -5.11
C ARG A 80 1.43 -14.61 -4.63
N ARG A 81 1.61 -14.13 -3.40
CA ARG A 81 0.79 -13.04 -2.85
C ARG A 81 1.02 -11.73 -3.58
N PHE A 82 2.28 -11.44 -3.92
CA PHE A 82 2.64 -10.28 -4.72
C PHE A 82 1.91 -10.29 -6.06
N HIS A 83 1.89 -11.42 -6.78
CA HIS A 83 1.14 -11.52 -8.03
C HIS A 83 -0.36 -11.33 -7.85
N GLU A 84 -0.98 -12.06 -6.92
CA GLU A 84 -2.43 -11.95 -6.66
C GLU A 84 -2.85 -10.50 -6.31
N TRP A 85 -2.03 -9.80 -5.51
CA TRP A 85 -2.31 -8.43 -5.11
C TRP A 85 -1.97 -7.41 -6.20
N SER A 86 -0.98 -7.69 -7.05
CA SER A 86 -0.71 -6.87 -8.24
C SER A 86 -1.87 -6.94 -9.22
N GLU A 87 -2.37 -8.14 -9.52
CA GLU A 87 -3.53 -8.33 -10.39
C GLU A 87 -4.80 -7.69 -9.82
N ALA A 88 -4.94 -7.69 -8.49
CA ALA A 88 -6.06 -7.05 -7.80
C ALA A 88 -5.90 -5.52 -7.62
N GLY A 89 -4.81 -4.91 -8.07
CA GLY A 89 -4.60 -3.45 -7.99
C GLY A 89 -4.22 -2.92 -6.60
N VAL A 90 -3.78 -3.79 -5.69
CA VAL A 90 -3.49 -3.42 -4.29
C VAL A 90 -2.35 -2.40 -4.22
N PHE A 91 -1.28 -2.60 -4.99
CA PHE A 91 -0.11 -1.71 -4.93
C PHE A 91 -0.40 -0.33 -5.51
N GLU A 92 -1.28 -0.25 -6.51
CA GLU A 92 -1.78 0.99 -7.08
C GLU A 92 -2.60 1.77 -6.04
N LEU A 93 -3.47 1.08 -5.29
CA LEU A 93 -4.22 1.69 -4.18
C LEU A 93 -3.27 2.19 -3.08
N LEU A 94 -2.29 1.38 -2.68
CA LEU A 94 -1.28 1.77 -1.70
C LEU A 94 -0.49 3.01 -2.15
N TRP A 95 -0.08 3.05 -3.41
CA TRP A 95 0.60 4.20 -4.00
C TRP A 95 -0.26 5.47 -3.95
N LEU A 96 -1.53 5.38 -4.38
CA LEU A 96 -2.45 6.52 -4.38
C LEU A 96 -2.70 7.06 -2.97
N HIS A 97 -2.88 6.18 -1.99
CA HIS A 97 -3.05 6.55 -0.59
C HIS A 97 -1.77 7.17 -0.01
N GLY A 98 -0.61 6.55 -0.25
CA GLY A 98 0.67 7.08 0.20
C GLY A 98 0.98 8.47 -0.37
N VAL A 99 0.71 8.68 -1.66
CA VAL A 99 0.88 9.99 -2.30
C VAL A 99 -0.09 11.03 -1.71
N SER A 100 -1.34 10.65 -1.45
CA SER A 100 -2.33 11.56 -0.86
C SER A 100 -1.96 11.97 0.57
N ASP A 101 -1.51 11.02 1.39
CA ASP A 101 -1.06 11.28 2.75
C ASP A 101 0.17 12.20 2.77
N CYS A 102 1.15 11.93 1.91
CA CYS A 102 2.36 12.74 1.83
C CYS A 102 2.09 14.15 1.24
N ASP A 103 1.11 14.32 0.34
CA ASP A 103 0.64 15.65 -0.12
C ASP A 103 0.03 16.45 1.02
N ALA A 104 -0.86 15.81 1.80
CA ALA A 104 -1.52 16.42 2.95
C ALA A 104 -0.53 16.86 4.04
N LEU A 105 0.57 16.12 4.19
CA LEU A 105 1.65 16.42 5.13
C LEU A 105 2.69 17.42 4.59
N GLN A 106 2.50 17.97 3.38
CA GLN A 106 3.52 18.76 2.65
C GLN A 106 4.87 18.04 2.48
N GLY A 107 4.89 16.72 2.59
CA GLY A 107 6.09 15.88 2.49
C GLY A 107 6.56 15.67 1.04
N ILE A 108 5.78 16.11 0.05
CA ILE A 108 6.10 15.98 -1.38
C ILE A 108 6.44 17.35 -1.98
N ASP A 109 7.69 17.50 -2.42
CA ASP A 109 8.03 18.56 -3.38
C ASP A 109 7.64 18.11 -4.80
N TRP A 110 6.47 18.58 -5.23
CA TRP A 110 5.93 18.30 -6.56
C TRP A 110 6.74 18.89 -7.71
N ARG A 111 7.48 19.99 -7.48
CA ARG A 111 8.39 20.57 -8.50
C ARG A 111 9.61 19.67 -8.68
N TRP A 112 10.11 19.12 -7.59
CA TRP A 112 11.20 18.14 -7.62
C TRP A 112 10.77 16.86 -8.34
N LEU A 113 9.61 16.26 -8.01
CA LEU A 113 9.12 15.04 -8.69
C LEU A 113 8.85 15.25 -10.19
N ALA A 114 8.30 16.40 -10.59
CA ALA A 114 8.03 16.70 -12.00
C ALA A 114 9.31 16.75 -12.86
N LYS A 115 10.46 17.06 -12.25
CA LYS A 115 11.77 17.13 -12.90
C LYS A 115 12.27 15.75 -13.35
N TYR A 116 11.92 14.68 -12.65
CA TYR A 116 12.46 13.34 -12.91
C TYR A 116 11.73 12.56 -14.02
N ARG A 117 10.79 13.15 -14.78
CA ARG A 117 10.10 12.60 -15.99
C ARG A 117 9.60 11.13 -15.96
N VAL A 118 9.61 10.42 -14.83
CA VAL A 118 9.16 9.01 -14.76
C VAL A 118 7.66 8.87 -14.46
N ILE A 119 6.95 9.94 -14.04
CA ILE A 119 5.53 9.83 -13.66
C ILE A 119 4.68 10.86 -14.42
N THR A 120 4.35 10.57 -15.68
CA THR A 120 3.65 11.55 -16.55
C THR A 120 2.19 11.22 -16.86
N LYS A 121 1.67 10.05 -16.47
CA LYS A 121 0.24 9.70 -16.59
C LYS A 121 -0.53 9.72 -15.26
N GLU A 122 -0.03 9.04 -14.23
CA GLU A 122 -0.76 8.87 -12.97
C GLU A 122 -0.85 10.16 -12.15
N VAL A 123 0.19 11.00 -12.16
CA VAL A 123 0.17 12.32 -11.48
C VAL A 123 -0.85 13.27 -12.12
N ARG A 124 -1.04 13.20 -13.45
CA ARG A 124 -2.09 13.98 -14.12
C ARG A 124 -3.49 13.45 -13.80
N ALA A 125 -3.64 12.13 -13.69
CA ALA A 125 -4.91 11.50 -13.28
C ALA A 125 -5.27 11.86 -11.83
N ALA A 126 -4.31 11.75 -10.89
CA ALA A 126 -4.48 12.12 -9.49
C ALA A 126 -4.84 13.60 -9.32
N LYS A 127 -4.20 14.52 -10.06
CA LYS A 127 -4.56 15.95 -10.06
C LYS A 127 -6.00 16.22 -10.50
N ARG A 128 -6.55 15.46 -11.47
CA ARG A 128 -7.95 15.61 -11.91
C ARG A 128 -8.95 15.11 -10.89
N VAL A 129 -8.64 14.02 -10.19
CA VAL A 129 -9.49 13.45 -9.13
C VAL A 129 -9.53 14.37 -7.90
N LEU A 130 -8.38 14.90 -7.48
CA LEU A 130 -8.28 15.81 -6.33
C LEU A 130 -8.85 17.21 -6.62
N GLY A 131 -8.74 17.70 -7.87
CA GLY A 131 -9.35 18.96 -8.28
C GLY A 131 -10.88 18.97 -8.24
N ARG A 132 -11.55 17.84 -8.51
CA ARG A 132 -13.03 17.74 -8.44
C ARG A 132 -13.60 17.80 -7.03
N ARG A 133 -12.87 17.32 -6.01
CA ARG A 133 -13.35 17.37 -4.61
C ARG A 133 -13.37 18.78 -4.03
N ARG A 134 -12.49 19.68 -4.47
CA ARG A 134 -12.53 21.10 -4.04
C ARG A 134 -13.73 21.86 -4.61
N ALA A 135 -14.21 21.51 -5.81
CA ALA A 135 -15.36 22.17 -6.41
C ALA A 135 -16.69 21.79 -5.73
N HIS A 136 -16.80 20.58 -5.17
CA HIS A 136 -18.03 20.11 -4.52
C HIS A 136 -18.17 20.53 -3.04
N SER A 137 -17.06 20.93 -2.40
CA SER A 137 -17.07 21.39 -1.00
C SER A 137 -17.43 22.88 -0.82
N SER A 138 -17.46 23.67 -1.90
CA SER A 138 -17.82 25.10 -1.84
C SER A 138 -19.32 25.39 -2.06
N GLN A 139 -20.16 24.38 -2.35
CA GLN A 139 -21.60 24.58 -2.58
C GLN A 139 -22.52 24.19 -1.40
N SER A 140 -21.98 23.77 -0.25
CA SER A 140 -22.80 23.29 0.89
C SER A 140 -22.79 24.18 2.14
N LEU A 141 -22.50 25.49 2.00
CA LEU A 141 -22.49 26.44 3.15
C LEU A 141 -23.53 27.58 3.07
N HIS A 142 -24.55 27.51 2.20
CA HIS A 142 -25.59 28.54 2.13
C HIS A 142 -27.01 27.98 2.04
N LEU A 143 -27.44 27.13 2.98
CA LEU A 143 -28.87 26.84 3.18
C LEU A 143 -29.19 26.59 4.66
N THR A 144 -29.03 27.61 5.50
CA THR A 144 -29.76 27.70 6.79
C THR A 144 -29.84 29.16 7.22
N THR A 145 -30.89 29.88 6.82
CA THR A 145 -31.49 31.04 7.51
C THR A 145 -32.70 31.46 6.66
N HIS A 146 -33.91 30.97 6.98
CA HIS A 146 -35.00 31.76 7.55
C HIS A 146 -36.25 30.88 7.75
#